data_AF-A0A194WY11-F1
#
_entry.id   AF-A0A194WY11-F1
#
_cell.length_a   1.000
_cell.length_b   1.000
_cell.length_c   1.000
_cell.angle_alpha   90.00
_cell.angle_beta   90.00
_cell.angle_gamma   90.00
#
_symmetry.space_group_name_H-M   'P 1'
#
loop_
_entity.id
_entity.type
_entity.pdbx_description
1 polymer ?
#
loop_
_entity_poly.entity_id
_entity_poly.type
_entity_poly.pdbx_seq_one_letter_code
_entity_poly.pdbx_strand_id
1 'polypeptide(L)'
;MALLRTESKTELEVLSSLLGFKGEKMADVIFAAIDFQGAANIEEGYKTSTNSEFGIATLDTRDLLRTTQIRKDPSSFISTRTFITGTHKHWRKVTRKYRFGTPERVSIYELPAKVRHALMIQDDVAESKPRILVTIQHAFNGHSMHALRVTKENGLQAVSEELYISRIAAKVLHRRDNCRIPLTELSTELDLPFREDPDLHVCGDFGVAGNDANCIIRALLLLAVRNQETFQCDEDQVRLLAQLRGIAEAPLPPQKTAMEVKRLLALQPTKPLDDSDVPIDTSFFASRLPKSKDEGWRRWSRRKELHQAHFPTYRESLGSTSEAQESEVEDVSIQNFPAT
;
A
#
# COMPACT_ATOMS: atom_id res chain seq x y z
N MET A 1 11.48 -13.25 24.23
CA MET A 1 12.07 -11.90 24.29
C MET A 1 10.95 -10.89 24.28
N ALA A 2 10.71 -10.21 25.39
CA ALA A 2 9.75 -9.13 25.48
C ALA A 2 10.45 -7.82 25.10
N LEU A 3 10.07 -7.22 23.97
CA LEU A 3 10.52 -5.88 23.60
C LEU A 3 9.94 -4.87 24.60
N LEU A 4 10.83 -4.19 25.33
CA LEU A 4 10.52 -3.03 26.16
C LEU A 4 9.77 -2.00 25.31
N ARG A 5 8.67 -1.45 25.84
CA ARG A 5 7.85 -0.41 25.21
C ARG A 5 8.66 0.89 25.12
N THR A 6 9.43 1.02 24.06
CA THR A 6 9.96 2.31 23.60
C THR A 6 8.81 3.15 23.03
N GLU A 7 8.96 4.47 23.03
CA GLU A 7 8.04 5.41 22.39
C GLU A 7 7.59 4.88 21.01
N SER A 8 6.29 5.00 20.71
CA SER A 8 5.75 4.45 19.47
C SER A 8 6.33 5.20 18.28
N LYS A 9 7.29 4.58 17.59
CA LYS A 9 7.83 5.09 16.33
C LYS A 9 6.69 5.40 15.38
N THR A 10 6.77 6.53 14.73
CA THR A 10 5.84 6.92 13.67
C THR A 10 6.07 6.05 12.43
N GLU A 11 5.04 5.87 11.59
CA GLU A 11 5.16 5.07 10.35
C GLU A 11 6.30 5.54 9.43
N LEU A 12 6.60 6.84 9.45
CA LEU A 12 7.71 7.43 8.69
C LEU A 12 9.08 7.04 9.26
N GLU A 13 9.21 6.95 10.59
CA GLU A 13 10.44 6.49 11.25
C GLU A 13 10.63 4.98 11.07
N VAL A 14 9.55 4.21 11.10
CA VAL A 14 9.56 2.78 10.76
C VAL A 14 10.05 2.60 9.32
N LEU A 15 9.47 3.33 8.36
CA LEU A 15 9.92 3.28 6.95
C LEU A 15 11.40 3.65 6.80
N SER A 16 11.84 4.72 7.46
CA SER A 16 13.25 5.16 7.41
C SER A 16 14.21 4.09 7.94
N SER A 17 13.85 3.48 9.07
CA SER A 17 14.62 2.40 9.70
C SER A 17 14.69 1.15 8.80
N LEU A 18 13.56 0.74 8.22
CA LEU A 18 13.49 -0.42 7.31
C LEU A 18 14.36 -0.24 6.06
N LEU A 19 14.44 1.00 5.54
CA LEU A 19 15.25 1.32 4.35
C LEU A 19 16.72 1.62 4.67
N GLY A 20 17.12 1.64 5.95
CA GLY A 20 18.51 1.93 6.34
C GLY A 20 18.89 3.41 6.20
N PHE A 21 17.93 4.31 6.35
CA PHE A 21 18.22 5.74 6.43
C PHE A 21 18.72 6.12 7.84
N LYS A 22 19.30 7.32 7.97
CA LYS A 22 19.86 7.84 9.24
C LYS A 22 21.00 7.00 9.81
N GLY A 23 21.79 6.35 8.95
CA GLY A 23 22.95 5.54 9.33
C GLY A 23 22.61 4.15 9.85
N GLU A 24 21.34 3.72 9.72
CA GLU A 24 20.93 2.35 10.03
C GLU A 24 21.22 1.41 8.85
N LYS A 25 21.36 0.11 9.13
CA LYS A 25 21.45 -0.90 8.07
C LYS A 25 20.04 -1.22 7.56
N MET A 26 19.87 -1.26 6.25
CA MET A 26 18.61 -1.69 5.62
C MET A 26 18.16 -3.06 6.16
N ALA A 27 16.89 -3.14 6.54
CA ALA A 27 16.30 -4.35 7.08
C ALA A 27 16.05 -5.40 5.97
N ASP A 28 16.21 -6.67 6.31
CA ASP A 28 15.88 -7.79 5.43
C ASP A 28 14.38 -8.10 5.50
N VAL A 29 13.60 -7.41 4.67
CA VAL A 29 12.13 -7.45 4.70
C VAL A 29 11.55 -7.52 3.29
N ILE A 30 10.30 -7.94 3.22
CA ILE A 30 9.48 -7.83 2.01
C ILE A 30 8.39 -6.80 2.27
N PHE A 31 8.37 -5.77 1.44
CA PHE A 31 7.25 -4.83 1.38
C PHE A 31 6.14 -5.45 0.54
N ALA A 32 4.91 -5.49 1.06
CA ALA A 32 3.75 -5.98 0.33
C ALA A 32 2.62 -4.95 0.40
N ALA A 33 2.40 -4.22 -0.69
CA ALA A 33 1.24 -3.36 -0.83
C ALA A 33 0.02 -4.19 -1.23
N ILE A 34 -1.10 -3.95 -0.55
CA ILE A 34 -2.33 -4.72 -0.72
C ILE A 34 -3.50 -3.77 -0.90
N ASP A 35 -4.32 -4.04 -1.91
CA ASP A 35 -5.59 -3.35 -2.13
C ASP A 35 -6.72 -4.35 -2.42
N PHE A 36 -7.96 -3.92 -2.15
CA PHE A 36 -9.15 -4.73 -2.31
C PHE A 36 -10.24 -3.94 -3.02
N GLN A 37 -10.84 -4.55 -4.03
CA GLN A 37 -12.09 -4.07 -4.61
C GLN A 37 -13.22 -5.02 -4.23
N GLY A 38 -14.36 -4.47 -3.80
CA GLY A 38 -15.50 -5.28 -3.34
C GLY A 38 -15.27 -5.96 -1.99
N ALA A 39 -14.50 -5.35 -1.08
CA ALA A 39 -14.15 -5.91 0.23
C ALA A 39 -15.37 -6.32 1.10
N ALA A 40 -16.54 -5.69 0.90
CA ALA A 40 -17.78 -6.05 1.58
C ALA A 40 -18.14 -7.53 1.40
N ASN A 41 -17.89 -8.12 0.23
CA ASN A 41 -18.14 -9.54 0.01
C ASN A 41 -17.25 -10.43 0.88
N ILE A 42 -15.99 -10.00 1.08
CA ILE A 42 -15.03 -10.72 1.92
C ILE A 42 -15.47 -10.69 3.38
N GLU A 43 -15.94 -9.55 3.85
CA GLU A 43 -16.44 -9.39 5.22
C GLU A 43 -17.70 -10.20 5.50
N GLU A 44 -18.56 -10.32 4.51
CA GLU A 44 -19.78 -11.12 4.61
C GLU A 44 -19.51 -12.62 4.56
N GLY A 45 -18.22 -13.04 4.54
CA GLY A 45 -17.83 -14.44 4.49
C GLY A 45 -18.16 -15.06 3.14
N TYR A 46 -18.06 -14.26 2.08
CA TYR A 46 -18.27 -14.69 0.70
C TYR A 46 -19.69 -15.18 0.39
N LYS A 47 -20.67 -14.79 1.22
CA LYS A 47 -22.08 -15.18 1.12
C LYS A 47 -22.74 -14.87 -0.21
N THR A 48 -22.12 -13.98 -0.99
CA THR A 48 -22.66 -13.56 -2.27
C THR A 48 -21.65 -13.86 -3.37
N SER A 49 -22.11 -14.30 -4.53
CA SER A 49 -21.32 -14.46 -5.75
C SER A 49 -20.92 -13.09 -6.35
N THR A 50 -20.67 -12.09 -5.51
CA THR A 50 -20.36 -10.73 -5.94
C THR A 50 -18.92 -10.63 -6.40
N ASN A 51 -18.69 -9.62 -7.24
CA ASN A 51 -17.39 -9.38 -7.83
C ASN A 51 -16.44 -8.84 -6.76
N SER A 52 -15.27 -9.47 -6.61
CA SER A 52 -14.21 -8.99 -5.72
C SER A 52 -12.85 -9.18 -6.36
N GLU A 53 -11.93 -8.27 -6.03
CA GLU A 53 -10.54 -8.31 -6.48
C GLU A 53 -9.60 -8.17 -5.28
N PHE A 54 -8.49 -8.90 -5.34
CA PHE A 54 -7.39 -8.79 -4.40
C PHE A 54 -6.11 -8.45 -5.16
N GLY A 55 -5.54 -7.28 -4.90
CA GLY A 55 -4.29 -6.84 -5.48
C GLY A 55 -3.14 -6.98 -4.51
N ILE A 56 -2.00 -7.46 -4.99
CA ILE A 56 -0.76 -7.47 -4.23
C ILE A 56 0.40 -7.03 -5.10
N ALA A 57 1.20 -6.11 -4.57
CA ALA A 57 2.49 -5.72 -5.14
C ALA A 57 3.59 -5.93 -4.08
N THR A 58 4.65 -6.67 -4.43
CA THR A 58 5.74 -7.00 -3.51
C THR A 58 7.06 -6.42 -3.99
N LEU A 59 7.85 -5.90 -3.06
CA LEU A 59 9.24 -5.48 -3.26
C LEU A 59 10.13 -6.14 -2.20
N ASP A 60 11.21 -6.77 -2.65
CA ASP A 60 12.19 -7.43 -1.80
C ASP A 60 13.41 -6.52 -1.56
N THR A 61 13.73 -6.20 -0.29
CA THR A 61 14.89 -5.35 0.00
C THR A 61 16.23 -5.98 -0.37
N ARG A 62 16.31 -7.31 -0.50
CA ARG A 62 17.53 -7.99 -0.97
C ARG A 62 17.85 -7.65 -2.42
N ASP A 63 16.82 -7.43 -3.24
CA ASP A 63 17.02 -7.01 -4.63
C ASP A 63 17.66 -5.61 -4.68
N LEU A 64 17.26 -4.71 -3.77
CA LEU A 64 17.88 -3.38 -3.66
C LEU A 64 19.37 -3.51 -3.33
N LEU A 65 19.72 -4.33 -2.34
CA LEU A 65 21.11 -4.52 -1.88
C LEU A 65 22.03 -5.19 -2.92
N ARG A 66 21.50 -6.10 -3.75
CA ARG A 66 22.29 -6.86 -4.74
C ARG A 66 22.62 -6.06 -6.02
N THR A 67 22.00 -4.90 -6.23
CA THR A 67 22.04 -4.20 -7.51
C THR A 67 23.38 -3.51 -7.80
N THR A 68 24.26 -3.38 -6.80
CA THR A 68 25.61 -2.79 -7.01
C THR A 68 26.46 -3.54 -8.04
N GLN A 69 26.09 -4.77 -8.40
CA GLN A 69 26.84 -5.61 -9.34
C GLN A 69 26.14 -5.87 -10.68
N ILE A 70 24.81 -5.75 -10.77
CA ILE A 70 24.02 -6.07 -11.98
C ILE A 70 22.98 -4.98 -12.19
N ARG A 71 23.02 -4.33 -13.36
CA ARG A 71 21.98 -3.38 -13.79
C ARG A 71 20.67 -4.13 -14.04
N LYS A 72 19.83 -4.24 -13.00
CA LYS A 72 18.47 -4.76 -13.09
C LYS A 72 17.54 -3.66 -13.62
N ASP A 73 16.61 -4.01 -14.50
CA ASP A 73 15.59 -3.10 -15.01
C ASP A 73 14.69 -2.61 -13.85
N PRO A 74 14.54 -1.29 -13.62
CA PRO A 74 13.73 -0.76 -12.53
C PRO A 74 12.29 -1.31 -12.49
N SER A 75 11.69 -1.62 -13.64
CA SER A 75 10.33 -2.15 -13.71
C SER A 75 10.17 -3.56 -13.10
N SER A 76 11.28 -4.29 -12.94
CA SER A 76 11.31 -5.68 -12.47
C SER A 76 11.48 -5.84 -10.95
N PHE A 77 11.64 -4.75 -10.19
CA PHE A 77 11.78 -4.80 -8.73
C PHE A 77 10.46 -5.03 -8.00
N ILE A 78 9.33 -4.69 -8.64
CA ILE A 78 8.01 -4.86 -8.07
C ILE A 78 7.30 -6.00 -8.81
N SER A 79 7.07 -7.11 -8.12
CA SER A 79 6.17 -8.15 -8.61
C SER A 79 4.74 -7.77 -8.27
N THR A 80 3.80 -7.94 -9.18
CA THR A 80 2.39 -7.60 -8.95
C THR A 80 1.49 -8.72 -9.43
N ARG A 81 0.50 -9.06 -8.61
CA ARG A 81 -0.54 -10.05 -8.90
C ARG A 81 -1.90 -9.48 -8.57
N THR A 82 -2.91 -9.92 -9.30
CA THR A 82 -4.31 -9.63 -8.96
C THR A 82 -5.12 -10.91 -9.04
N PHE A 83 -5.91 -11.18 -8.01
CA PHE A 83 -6.83 -12.31 -7.94
C PHE A 83 -8.26 -11.81 -8.08
N ILE A 84 -9.07 -12.52 -8.86
CA ILE A 84 -10.39 -12.05 -9.27
C ILE A 84 -11.42 -13.13 -9.06
N THR A 85 -12.54 -12.73 -8.47
CA THR A 85 -13.69 -13.58 -8.21
C THR A 85 -14.95 -12.99 -8.86
N GLY A 86 -15.99 -13.81 -9.03
CA GLY A 86 -17.28 -13.38 -9.56
C GLY A 86 -17.44 -13.53 -11.09
N THR A 87 -18.18 -12.59 -11.67
CA THR A 87 -18.80 -12.74 -13.01
C THR A 87 -17.79 -12.63 -14.17
N HIS A 88 -18.10 -13.26 -15.31
CA HIS A 88 -17.29 -13.11 -16.53
C HIS A 88 -17.22 -11.64 -16.99
N LYS A 89 -18.30 -10.86 -16.84
CA LYS A 89 -18.31 -9.43 -17.21
C LYS A 89 -17.25 -8.67 -16.42
N HIS A 90 -17.16 -8.93 -15.11
CA HIS A 90 -16.16 -8.34 -14.24
C HIS A 90 -14.74 -8.79 -14.60
N TRP A 91 -14.53 -10.09 -14.75
CA TRP A 91 -13.26 -10.66 -15.23
C TRP A 91 -12.77 -9.97 -16.52
N ARG A 92 -13.63 -9.84 -17.53
CA ARG A 92 -13.31 -9.13 -18.79
C ARG A 92 -12.90 -7.67 -18.56
N LYS A 93 -13.60 -6.96 -17.67
CA LYS A 93 -13.28 -5.56 -17.32
C LYS A 93 -11.86 -5.49 -16.74
N VAL A 94 -11.54 -6.34 -15.78
CA VAL A 94 -10.24 -6.29 -15.10
C VAL A 94 -9.11 -6.79 -16.00
N THR A 95 -9.31 -7.86 -16.77
CA THR A 95 -8.31 -8.36 -17.74
C THR A 95 -7.86 -7.29 -18.73
N ARG A 96 -8.80 -6.44 -19.17
CA ARG A 96 -8.49 -5.30 -20.05
C ARG A 96 -7.67 -4.21 -19.35
N LYS A 97 -7.95 -3.92 -18.09
CA LYS A 97 -7.36 -2.80 -17.33
C LYS A 97 -6.05 -3.15 -16.61
N TYR A 98 -5.91 -4.38 -16.14
CA TYR A 98 -4.76 -4.81 -15.35
C TYR A 98 -3.48 -4.70 -16.18
N ARG A 99 -2.43 -4.06 -15.66
CA ARG A 99 -1.19 -3.80 -16.42
C ARG A 99 -0.12 -4.87 -16.21
N PHE A 100 -0.06 -5.46 -15.01
CA PHE A 100 1.10 -6.23 -14.57
C PHE A 100 0.96 -7.74 -14.83
N GLY A 101 0.80 -8.09 -16.11
CA GLY A 101 0.70 -9.49 -16.55
C GLY A 101 -0.74 -9.99 -16.64
N THR A 102 -0.97 -11.26 -16.31
CA THR A 102 -2.28 -11.91 -16.44
C THR A 102 -2.95 -11.92 -15.07
N PRO A 103 -4.19 -11.39 -14.94
CA PRO A 103 -4.90 -11.55 -13.70
C PRO A 103 -5.20 -13.03 -13.44
N GLU A 104 -5.43 -13.43 -12.20
CA GLU A 104 -5.70 -14.81 -11.85
C GLU A 104 -7.16 -14.94 -11.41
N ARG A 105 -7.97 -15.65 -12.20
CA ARG A 105 -9.35 -15.96 -11.80
C ARG A 105 -9.30 -17.09 -10.78
N VAL A 106 -9.83 -16.86 -9.59
CA VAL A 106 -9.80 -17.83 -8.50
C VAL A 106 -11.21 -18.02 -7.94
N SER A 107 -11.48 -19.23 -7.43
CA SER A 107 -12.66 -19.42 -6.58
C SER A 107 -12.46 -18.65 -5.29
N ILE A 108 -13.56 -18.20 -4.70
CA ILE A 108 -13.49 -17.45 -3.45
C ILE A 108 -12.93 -18.31 -2.30
N TYR A 109 -13.10 -19.63 -2.39
CA TYR A 109 -12.54 -20.61 -1.45
C TYR A 109 -11.03 -20.78 -1.58
N GLU A 110 -10.48 -20.56 -2.77
CA GLU A 110 -9.04 -20.67 -3.04
C GLU A 110 -8.29 -19.38 -2.73
N LEU A 111 -9.00 -18.24 -2.69
CA LEU A 111 -8.39 -16.92 -2.51
C LEU A 111 -7.48 -16.84 -1.27
N PRO A 112 -7.87 -17.32 -0.06
CA PRO A 112 -6.97 -17.27 1.09
C PRO A 112 -5.65 -18.03 0.86
N ALA A 113 -5.70 -19.21 0.23
CA ALA A 113 -4.52 -20.00 -0.07
C ALA A 113 -3.63 -19.33 -1.12
N LYS A 114 -4.23 -18.70 -2.14
CA LYS A 114 -3.53 -17.95 -3.19
C LYS A 114 -2.85 -16.69 -2.64
N VAL A 115 -3.54 -15.93 -1.79
CA VAL A 115 -2.97 -14.78 -1.07
C VAL A 115 -1.82 -15.21 -0.18
N ARG A 116 -2.00 -16.29 0.58
CA ARG A 116 -0.94 -16.86 1.41
C ARG A 116 0.28 -17.23 0.56
N HIS A 117 0.10 -17.96 -0.53
CA HIS A 117 1.21 -18.31 -1.43
C HIS A 117 1.88 -17.07 -2.03
N ALA A 118 1.13 -16.01 -2.35
CA ALA A 118 1.71 -14.78 -2.89
C ALA A 118 2.56 -14.01 -1.85
N LEU A 119 2.24 -14.16 -0.56
CA LEU A 119 2.93 -13.52 0.55
C LEU A 119 4.02 -14.40 1.20
N MET A 120 3.95 -15.71 1.03
CA MET A 120 4.97 -16.67 1.46
C MET A 120 6.10 -16.72 0.43
N ILE A 121 6.88 -15.65 0.36
CA ILE A 121 8.14 -15.65 -0.38
C ILE A 121 9.11 -16.54 0.41
N GLN A 122 9.42 -17.70 -0.14
CA GLN A 122 10.37 -18.63 0.48
C GLN A 122 11.76 -17.99 0.54
N ASP A 123 12.46 -18.21 1.65
CA ASP A 123 13.84 -17.82 1.75
C ASP A 123 14.71 -18.92 1.12
N ASP A 124 15.20 -18.66 -0.09
CA ASP A 124 16.13 -19.57 -0.79
C ASP A 124 17.43 -19.82 0.01
N VAL A 125 17.75 -18.98 1.00
CA VAL A 125 18.99 -19.03 1.78
C VAL A 125 18.80 -19.77 3.11
N ALA A 126 17.59 -19.79 3.66
CA ALA A 126 17.30 -20.37 4.96
C ALA A 126 15.97 -21.11 4.93
N GLU A 127 15.99 -22.41 4.60
CA GLU A 127 14.82 -23.31 4.53
C GLU A 127 13.93 -23.33 5.79
N SER A 128 14.32 -22.68 6.89
CA SER A 128 13.66 -22.79 8.19
C SER A 128 12.96 -21.54 8.72
N LYS A 129 13.12 -20.34 8.14
CA LYS A 129 12.48 -19.13 8.69
C LYS A 129 11.77 -18.28 7.64
N PRO A 130 10.47 -17.95 7.83
CA PRO A 130 9.79 -17.01 6.98
C PRO A 130 10.41 -15.62 7.14
N ARG A 131 10.52 -14.89 6.03
CA ARG A 131 11.02 -13.51 6.03
C ARG A 131 9.99 -12.55 6.62
N ILE A 132 10.48 -11.44 7.16
CA ILE A 132 9.65 -10.39 7.74
C ILE A 132 8.85 -9.71 6.63
N LEU A 133 7.53 -9.70 6.80
CA LEU A 133 6.60 -9.07 5.88
C LEU A 133 6.12 -7.74 6.47
N VAL A 134 6.25 -6.67 5.68
CA VAL A 134 5.73 -5.34 6.00
C VAL A 134 4.58 -5.05 5.04
N THR A 135 3.36 -4.96 5.58
CA THR A 135 2.19 -4.70 4.74
C THR A 135 1.99 -3.20 4.55
N ILE A 136 1.60 -2.79 3.35
CA ILE A 136 1.40 -1.39 2.98
C ILE A 136 -0.02 -1.24 2.46
N GLN A 137 -0.74 -0.23 2.96
CA GLN A 137 -2.09 0.07 2.52
C GLN A 137 -2.19 1.56 2.20
N HIS A 138 -3.13 1.91 1.32
CA HIS A 138 -3.37 3.32 0.98
C HIS A 138 -3.82 4.12 2.20
N ALA A 139 -4.94 3.71 2.80
CA ALA A 139 -5.51 4.34 3.97
C ALA A 139 -6.08 3.27 4.90
N PHE A 140 -6.22 3.61 6.18
CA PHE A 140 -6.93 2.74 7.12
C PHE A 140 -8.39 2.64 6.70
N ASN A 141 -8.78 1.49 6.16
CA ASN A 141 -10.17 1.14 5.97
C ASN A 141 -10.41 -0.18 6.73
N GLY A 142 -11.47 -0.22 7.54
CA GLY A 142 -11.75 -1.40 8.38
C GLY A 142 -11.94 -2.68 7.55
N HIS A 143 -12.39 -2.54 6.30
CA HIS A 143 -12.71 -3.64 5.41
C HIS A 143 -11.47 -4.40 4.89
N SER A 144 -10.45 -3.69 4.42
CA SER A 144 -9.16 -4.27 4.00
C SER A 144 -8.46 -4.95 5.18
N MET A 145 -8.57 -4.39 6.38
CA MET A 145 -8.04 -5.00 7.59
C MET A 145 -8.79 -6.28 7.96
N HIS A 146 -10.11 -6.31 7.85
CA HIS A 146 -10.89 -7.53 8.05
C HIS A 146 -10.53 -8.61 7.02
N ALA A 147 -10.43 -8.23 5.75
CA ALA A 147 -10.02 -9.15 4.70
C ALA A 147 -8.60 -9.69 4.93
N LEU A 148 -7.65 -8.86 5.34
CA LEU A 148 -6.31 -9.28 5.74
C LEU A 148 -6.30 -10.13 7.01
N ARG A 149 -7.22 -9.89 7.93
CA ARG A 149 -7.30 -10.68 9.16
C ARG A 149 -7.74 -12.11 8.87
N VAL A 150 -8.73 -12.27 8.00
CA VAL A 150 -9.15 -13.58 7.49
C VAL A 150 -7.96 -14.32 6.86
N THR A 151 -7.04 -13.62 6.20
CA THR A 151 -5.82 -14.25 5.65
C THR A 151 -4.73 -14.46 6.71
N LYS A 152 -4.59 -13.59 7.72
CA LYS A 152 -3.65 -13.74 8.84
C LYS A 152 -3.93 -14.95 9.72
N GLU A 153 -5.20 -15.19 10.03
CA GLU A 153 -5.66 -16.34 10.81
C GLU A 153 -5.41 -17.68 10.08
N ASN A 154 -4.99 -17.63 8.81
CA ASN A 154 -4.61 -18.76 7.96
C ASN A 154 -3.08 -18.96 7.80
N GLY A 155 -2.29 -18.32 8.66
CA GLY A 155 -0.85 -18.59 8.75
C GLY A 155 0.06 -17.50 8.20
N LEU A 156 -0.42 -16.27 7.94
CA LEU A 156 0.47 -15.12 7.72
C LEU A 156 1.05 -14.61 9.05
N GLN A 157 1.72 -15.49 9.79
CA GLN A 157 2.36 -15.15 11.08
C GLN A 157 3.57 -14.21 10.90
N ALA A 158 4.00 -13.95 9.66
CA ALA A 158 5.19 -13.19 9.34
C ALA A 158 4.97 -11.67 9.19
N VAL A 159 3.74 -11.15 9.35
CA VAL A 159 3.50 -9.70 9.28
C VAL A 159 4.03 -9.02 10.54
N SER A 160 5.13 -8.29 10.41
CA SER A 160 5.74 -7.55 11.52
C SER A 160 5.17 -6.15 11.67
N GLU A 161 4.95 -5.46 10.55
CA GLU A 161 4.57 -4.04 10.54
C GLU A 161 3.48 -3.74 9.49
N GLU A 162 2.74 -2.66 9.74
CA GLU A 162 1.72 -2.13 8.83
C GLU A 162 1.95 -0.64 8.60
N LEU A 163 2.08 -0.25 7.33
CA LEU A 163 2.30 1.14 6.92
C LEU A 163 1.09 1.66 6.16
N TYR A 164 0.69 2.91 6.43
CA TYR A 164 -0.41 3.56 5.70
C TYR A 164 0.13 4.77 4.94
N ILE A 165 0.22 4.65 3.61
CA ILE A 165 0.86 5.69 2.79
C ILE A 165 0.15 7.04 2.89
N SER A 166 -1.17 7.09 3.17
CA SER A 166 -1.87 8.36 3.39
C SER A 166 -1.35 9.14 4.61
N ARG A 167 -0.93 8.44 5.68
CA ARG A 167 -0.39 9.07 6.88
C ARG A 167 1.06 9.51 6.67
N ILE A 168 1.83 8.68 5.99
CA ILE A 168 3.21 9.00 5.57
C ILE A 168 3.18 10.22 4.65
N ALA A 169 2.30 10.23 3.65
CA ALA A 169 2.10 11.34 2.72
C ALA A 169 1.71 12.62 3.44
N ALA A 170 0.76 12.57 4.39
CA ALA A 170 0.37 13.75 5.13
C ALA A 170 1.56 14.42 5.84
N LYS A 171 2.48 13.63 6.40
CA LYS A 171 3.70 14.15 7.05
C LYS A 171 4.71 14.69 6.05
N VAL A 172 5.03 13.91 5.01
CA VAL A 172 6.05 14.27 4.01
C VAL A 172 5.62 15.47 3.17
N LEU A 173 4.32 15.61 2.90
CA LEU A 173 3.75 16.69 2.09
C LEU A 173 3.19 17.84 2.94
N HIS A 174 3.52 17.87 4.24
CA HIS A 174 3.10 18.91 5.19
C HIS A 174 1.59 19.21 5.18
N ARG A 175 0.76 18.19 5.01
CA ARG A 175 -0.70 18.29 5.10
C ARG A 175 -1.15 18.17 6.56
N ARG A 176 -2.38 18.62 6.84
CA ARG A 176 -2.97 18.44 8.18
C ARG A 176 -3.04 16.96 8.55
N ASP A 177 -2.81 16.66 9.82
CA ASP A 177 -3.00 15.32 10.36
C ASP A 177 -4.41 14.80 10.02
N ASN A 178 -4.47 13.53 9.60
CA ASN A 178 -5.71 12.86 9.16
C ASN A 178 -6.33 13.40 7.86
N CYS A 179 -5.64 14.27 7.10
CA CYS A 179 -6.06 14.60 5.75
C CYS A 179 -6.06 13.32 4.89
N ARG A 180 -7.24 12.89 4.42
CA ARG A 180 -7.36 11.73 3.55
C ARG A 180 -7.09 12.17 2.12
N ILE A 181 -5.89 11.85 1.63
CA ILE A 181 -5.52 12.05 0.22
C ILE A 181 -6.04 10.83 -0.56
N PRO A 182 -6.88 10.97 -1.59
CA PRO A 182 -7.20 9.89 -2.52
C PRO A 182 -5.94 9.36 -3.21
N LEU A 183 -5.93 8.07 -3.57
CA LEU A 183 -4.75 7.46 -4.21
C LEU A 183 -4.47 8.10 -5.58
N THR A 184 -5.52 8.53 -6.27
CA THR A 184 -5.46 9.20 -7.57
C THR A 184 -4.82 10.58 -7.44
N GLU A 185 -5.26 11.38 -6.46
CA GLU A 185 -4.64 12.68 -6.12
C GLU A 185 -3.18 12.51 -5.72
N LEU A 186 -2.88 11.54 -4.84
CA LEU A 186 -1.51 11.26 -4.41
C LEU A 186 -0.63 10.81 -5.57
N SER A 187 -1.15 9.99 -6.48
CA SER A 187 -0.43 9.56 -7.69
C SER A 187 -0.06 10.74 -8.56
N THR A 188 -0.98 11.68 -8.77
CA THR A 188 -0.74 12.91 -9.54
C THR A 188 0.27 13.83 -8.83
N GLU A 189 0.14 14.04 -7.52
CA GLU A 189 1.07 14.89 -6.74
C GLU A 189 2.49 14.32 -6.67
N LEU A 190 2.63 13.00 -6.79
CA LEU A 190 3.91 12.29 -6.86
C LEU A 190 4.42 12.08 -8.30
N ASP A 191 3.70 12.56 -9.33
CA ASP A 191 4.01 12.33 -10.75
C ASP A 191 4.24 10.84 -11.11
N LEU A 192 3.43 9.97 -10.50
CA LEU A 192 3.48 8.54 -10.79
C LEU A 192 2.87 8.24 -12.16
N PRO A 193 3.36 7.21 -12.87
CA PRO A 193 2.97 6.93 -14.26
C PRO A 193 1.57 6.30 -14.42
N PHE A 194 0.68 6.45 -13.44
CA PHE A 194 -0.72 6.02 -13.50
C PHE A 194 -1.57 7.18 -13.98
N ARG A 195 -2.43 6.92 -14.96
CA ARG A 195 -3.27 7.97 -15.55
C ARG A 195 -4.72 7.76 -15.17
N GLU A 196 -5.33 8.83 -14.68
CA GLU A 196 -6.74 9.06 -14.96
C GLU A 196 -6.79 9.68 -16.35
N ASP A 197 -7.41 8.98 -17.30
CA ASP A 197 -7.67 9.55 -18.61
C ASP A 197 -9.11 10.10 -18.58
N PRO A 198 -9.30 11.42 -18.45
CA PRO A 198 -10.63 12.02 -18.40
C PRO A 198 -11.33 12.01 -19.77
N ASP A 199 -10.56 12.01 -20.86
CA ASP A 199 -11.08 12.17 -22.22
C ASP A 199 -11.34 10.83 -22.91
N LEU A 200 -10.56 9.80 -22.57
CA LEU A 200 -10.93 8.45 -22.92
C LEU A 200 -11.93 7.90 -21.91
N HIS A 201 -13.18 7.72 -22.35
CA HIS A 201 -14.11 6.73 -21.78
C HIS A 201 -13.52 5.30 -21.68
N VAL A 202 -12.28 5.10 -22.17
CA VAL A 202 -11.42 3.95 -21.95
C VAL A 202 -10.70 4.06 -20.60
N CYS A 203 -11.42 3.66 -19.55
CA CYS A 203 -10.87 2.85 -18.46
C CYS A 203 -9.49 3.28 -17.90
N GLY A 204 -9.46 4.30 -17.04
CA GLY A 204 -8.26 4.65 -16.26
C GLY A 204 -7.66 3.49 -15.46
N ASP A 205 -6.40 3.63 -15.06
CA ASP A 205 -5.61 2.57 -14.43
C ASP A 205 -6.14 2.15 -13.05
N PHE A 206 -6.87 3.04 -12.39
CA PHE A 206 -7.48 2.83 -11.09
C PHE A 206 -8.76 1.96 -11.13
N GLY A 207 -9.10 1.41 -9.97
CA GLY A 207 -10.25 0.53 -9.80
C GLY A 207 -9.99 -0.89 -10.34
N VAL A 208 -8.72 -1.29 -10.31
CA VAL A 208 -8.23 -2.66 -10.41
C VAL A 208 -7.28 -2.86 -9.26
N ALA A 209 -7.60 -3.77 -8.35
CA ALA A 209 -6.89 -3.88 -7.07
C ALA A 209 -5.37 -4.07 -7.26
N GLY A 210 -4.95 -4.87 -8.24
CA GLY A 210 -3.52 -5.07 -8.54
C GLY A 210 -2.80 -3.82 -9.06
N ASN A 211 -3.48 -2.98 -9.85
CA ASN A 211 -2.91 -1.70 -10.29
C ASN A 211 -2.79 -0.74 -9.10
N ASP A 212 -3.83 -0.68 -8.27
CA ASP A 212 -3.88 0.17 -7.07
C ASP A 212 -2.79 -0.25 -6.07
N ALA A 213 -2.58 -1.55 -5.83
CA ALA A 213 -1.49 -2.08 -5.02
C ALA A 213 -0.09 -1.69 -5.54
N ASN A 214 0.13 -1.74 -6.86
CA ASN A 214 1.39 -1.30 -7.46
C ASN A 214 1.59 0.22 -7.31
N CYS A 215 0.54 1.02 -7.51
CA CYS A 215 0.57 2.45 -7.27
C CYS A 215 0.93 2.77 -5.80
N ILE A 216 0.33 2.05 -4.84
CA ILE A 216 0.61 2.21 -3.40
C ILE A 216 2.09 2.00 -3.09
N ILE A 217 2.71 0.91 -3.59
CA ILE A 217 4.12 0.65 -3.28
C ILE A 217 5.04 1.68 -3.94
N ARG A 218 4.76 2.11 -5.18
CA ARG A 218 5.54 3.17 -5.84
C ARG A 218 5.41 4.52 -5.15
N ALA A 219 4.20 4.86 -4.67
CA ALA A 219 3.97 6.04 -3.86
C ALA A 219 4.78 6.00 -2.56
N LEU A 220 4.83 4.85 -1.86
CA LEU A 220 5.67 4.68 -0.67
C LEU A 220 7.15 4.96 -0.99
N LEU A 221 7.66 4.46 -2.12
CA LEU A 221 9.05 4.68 -2.53
C LEU A 221 9.36 6.16 -2.77
N LEU A 222 8.49 6.89 -3.49
CA LEU A 222 8.70 8.33 -3.70
C LEU A 222 8.54 9.16 -2.43
N LEU A 223 7.64 8.78 -1.54
CA LEU A 223 7.51 9.41 -0.22
C LEU A 223 8.77 9.18 0.61
N ALA A 224 9.36 7.99 0.55
CA ALA A 224 10.64 7.69 1.18
C ALA A 224 11.76 8.57 0.61
N VAL A 225 11.80 8.74 -0.71
CA VAL A 225 12.78 9.60 -1.39
C VAL A 225 12.61 11.06 -0.97
N ARG A 226 11.39 11.62 -1.07
CA ARG A 226 11.10 13.01 -0.66
C ARG A 226 11.44 13.28 0.79
N ASN A 227 11.18 12.31 1.68
CA ASN A 227 11.55 12.43 3.09
C ASN A 227 13.07 12.54 3.32
N GLN A 228 13.91 12.10 2.37
CA GLN A 228 15.37 12.20 2.49
C GLN A 228 15.97 13.42 1.78
N GLU A 229 15.20 14.17 0.99
CA GLU A 229 15.71 15.35 0.25
C GLU A 229 16.23 16.47 1.16
N THR A 230 15.82 16.50 2.44
CA THR A 230 16.26 17.49 3.44
C THR A 230 17.45 17.04 4.28
N PHE A 231 17.95 15.82 4.08
CA PHE A 231 19.04 15.25 4.87
C PHE A 231 20.32 15.13 4.04
N GLN A 232 21.48 15.32 4.69
CA GLN A 232 22.75 14.98 4.08
C GLN A 232 22.86 13.45 3.98
N CYS A 233 22.95 12.95 2.75
CA CYS A 233 23.06 11.53 2.45
C CYS A 233 24.49 11.18 2.05
N ASP A 234 24.98 10.01 2.49
CA ASP A 234 26.23 9.46 1.97
C ASP A 234 26.06 8.91 0.53
N GLU A 235 27.16 8.49 -0.11
CA GLU A 235 27.13 8.02 -1.49
C GLU A 235 26.24 6.77 -1.69
N ASP A 236 26.20 5.87 -0.70
CA ASP A 236 25.37 4.67 -0.75
C ASP A 236 23.88 5.02 -0.64
N GLN A 237 23.53 5.95 0.23
CA GLN A 237 22.17 6.47 0.37
C GLN A 237 21.74 7.22 -0.89
N VAL A 238 22.59 8.04 -1.51
CA VAL A 238 22.29 8.71 -2.78
C VAL A 238 22.01 7.67 -3.88
N ARG A 239 22.81 6.61 -3.97
CA ARG A 239 22.58 5.49 -4.90
C ARG A 239 21.25 4.80 -4.63
N LEU A 240 20.93 4.50 -3.37
CA LEU A 240 19.67 3.90 -2.98
C LEU A 240 18.49 4.80 -3.35
N LEU A 241 18.54 6.10 -3.04
CA LEU A 241 17.50 7.06 -3.38
C LEU A 241 17.25 7.15 -4.89
N ALA A 242 18.32 7.18 -5.69
CA ALA A 242 18.23 7.14 -7.13
C ALA A 242 17.57 5.83 -7.63
N GLN A 243 17.90 4.70 -7.01
CA GLN A 243 17.28 3.42 -7.33
C GLN A 243 15.79 3.37 -6.96
N LEU A 244 15.41 3.80 -5.74
CA LEU A 244 14.01 3.83 -5.29
C LEU A 244 13.18 4.74 -6.20
N ARG A 245 13.72 5.91 -6.58
CA ARG A 245 13.10 6.83 -7.53
C ARG A 245 12.92 6.17 -8.90
N GLY A 246 13.98 5.57 -9.44
CA GLY A 246 13.93 4.88 -10.73
C GLY A 246 12.91 3.74 -10.78
N ILE A 247 12.76 2.98 -9.69
CA ILE A 247 11.73 1.92 -9.58
C ILE A 247 10.33 2.53 -9.58
N ALA A 248 10.12 3.60 -8.82
CA ALA A 248 8.81 4.22 -8.68
C ALA A 248 8.33 4.91 -9.97
N GLU A 249 9.25 5.56 -10.68
CA GLU A 249 9.01 6.31 -11.92
C GLU A 249 9.08 5.43 -13.18
N ALA A 250 9.49 4.15 -13.06
CA ALA A 250 9.58 3.23 -14.19
C ALA A 250 8.27 3.19 -15.01
N PRO A 251 8.31 3.20 -16.35
CA PRO A 251 7.09 3.21 -17.15
C PRO A 251 6.18 2.01 -16.83
N LEU A 252 4.87 2.23 -16.87
CA LEU A 252 3.92 1.13 -16.73
C LEU A 252 3.97 0.22 -17.97
N PRO A 253 3.69 -1.09 -17.80
CA PRO A 253 3.46 -1.95 -18.95
C PRO A 253 2.36 -1.39 -19.86
N PRO A 254 2.47 -1.56 -21.19
CA PRO A 254 1.45 -1.10 -22.12
C PRO A 254 0.09 -1.75 -21.82
N GLN A 255 -0.99 -1.09 -22.22
CA GLN A 255 -2.32 -1.70 -22.13
C GLN A 255 -2.37 -2.93 -23.04
N LYS A 256 -3.10 -3.94 -22.59
CA LYS A 256 -3.35 -5.12 -23.43
C LYS A 256 -4.18 -4.73 -24.64
N THR A 257 -3.76 -5.22 -25.79
CA THR A 257 -4.53 -5.11 -27.03
C THR A 257 -5.84 -5.90 -26.92
N ALA A 258 -6.84 -5.55 -27.74
CA ALA A 258 -8.09 -6.31 -27.81
C ALA A 258 -7.88 -7.80 -28.13
N MET A 259 -6.86 -8.11 -28.94
CA MET A 259 -6.49 -9.47 -29.31
C MET A 259 -5.93 -10.25 -28.12
N GLU A 260 -5.02 -9.65 -27.34
CA GLU A 260 -4.49 -10.25 -26.12
C GLU A 260 -5.59 -10.48 -25.09
N VAL A 261 -6.48 -9.51 -24.89
CA VAL A 261 -7.65 -9.68 -24.00
C VAL A 261 -8.49 -10.86 -24.47
N LYS A 262 -8.82 -10.96 -25.77
CA LYS A 262 -9.59 -12.09 -26.32
C LYS A 262 -8.87 -13.43 -26.08
N ARG A 263 -7.54 -13.48 -26.27
CA ARG A 263 -6.72 -14.67 -26.00
C ARG A 263 -6.76 -15.08 -24.53
N LEU A 264 -6.54 -14.13 -23.61
CA LEU A 264 -6.57 -14.40 -22.16
C LEU A 264 -7.94 -14.88 -21.68
N LEU A 265 -9.02 -14.31 -22.23
CA LEU A 265 -10.37 -14.76 -21.93
C LEU A 265 -10.63 -16.19 -22.42
N ALA A 266 -10.02 -16.61 -23.53
CA ALA A 266 -10.18 -17.96 -24.09
C ALA A 266 -9.38 -19.04 -23.34
N LEU A 267 -8.31 -18.66 -22.64
CA LEU A 267 -7.49 -19.58 -21.84
C LEU A 267 -8.15 -20.00 -20.52
N GLN A 268 -9.23 -19.34 -20.12
CA GLN A 268 -9.89 -19.56 -18.84
C GLN A 268 -11.19 -20.35 -19.02
N PRO A 269 -11.59 -21.17 -18.02
CA PRO A 269 -12.87 -21.85 -18.05
C PRO A 269 -14.01 -20.84 -18.26
N THR A 270 -14.83 -21.08 -19.27
CA THR A 270 -15.98 -20.23 -19.61
C THR A 270 -17.15 -20.44 -18.65
N LYS A 271 -17.25 -21.63 -18.04
CA LYS A 271 -18.16 -21.85 -16.93
C LYS A 271 -17.77 -20.89 -15.80
N PRO A 272 -18.72 -20.14 -15.22
CA PRO A 272 -18.45 -19.47 -13.97
C PRO A 272 -17.83 -20.49 -13.02
N LEU A 273 -16.83 -20.08 -12.23
CA LEU A 273 -16.60 -20.73 -10.95
C LEU A 273 -17.84 -20.38 -10.15
N ASP A 274 -18.93 -21.11 -10.42
CA ASP A 274 -20.23 -20.86 -9.83
C ASP A 274 -20.17 -21.43 -8.42
N ASP A 275 -19.54 -20.66 -7.54
CA ASP A 275 -19.43 -20.98 -6.14
C ASP A 275 -20.81 -20.90 -5.44
N SER A 276 -21.89 -20.53 -6.15
CA SER A 276 -23.24 -20.40 -5.58
C SER A 276 -23.88 -21.75 -5.23
N ASP A 277 -23.52 -22.82 -5.95
CA ASP A 277 -24.02 -24.18 -5.70
C ASP A 277 -23.22 -24.92 -4.62
N VAL A 278 -22.02 -24.42 -4.25
CA VAL A 278 -21.22 -24.98 -3.16
C VAL A 278 -21.67 -24.30 -1.87
N PRO A 279 -22.28 -25.02 -0.90
CA PRO A 279 -22.63 -24.42 0.37
C PRO A 279 -21.36 -23.86 1.00
N ILE A 280 -21.35 -22.55 1.26
CA ILE A 280 -20.25 -21.93 1.98
C ILE A 280 -20.25 -22.56 3.36
N ASP A 281 -19.18 -23.30 3.68
CA ASP A 281 -18.93 -23.70 5.06
C ASP A 281 -18.61 -22.46 5.88
N THR A 282 -19.68 -21.79 6.30
CA THR A 282 -19.58 -20.61 7.14
C THR A 282 -19.02 -20.97 8.51
N SER A 283 -18.92 -22.24 8.93
CA SER A 283 -18.36 -22.59 10.23
C SER A 283 -16.89 -22.17 10.36
N PHE A 284 -16.17 -22.15 9.24
CA PHE A 284 -14.80 -21.63 9.13
C PHE A 284 -14.73 -20.13 9.45
N PHE A 285 -15.71 -19.34 8.98
CA PHE A 285 -15.78 -17.90 9.21
C PHE A 285 -16.50 -17.52 10.51
N ALA A 286 -17.57 -18.25 10.87
CA ALA A 286 -18.49 -17.97 11.97
C ALA A 286 -17.88 -18.30 13.35
N SER A 287 -16.93 -19.24 13.41
CA SER A 287 -16.20 -19.52 14.65
C SER A 287 -15.09 -18.48 14.95
N ARG A 288 -14.75 -17.62 13.98
CA ARG A 288 -13.54 -16.78 14.04
C ARG A 288 -13.78 -15.28 13.84
N LEU A 289 -14.88 -14.89 13.19
CA LEU A 289 -15.31 -13.49 13.16
C LEU A 289 -15.90 -13.09 14.52
N PRO A 290 -15.57 -11.90 15.06
CA PRO A 290 -16.22 -11.38 16.26
C PRO A 290 -17.74 -11.36 16.05
N LYS A 291 -18.51 -11.80 17.05
CA LYS A 291 -19.94 -12.11 16.92
C LYS A 291 -20.79 -10.88 16.55
N SER A 292 -20.22 -9.68 16.62
CA SER A 292 -20.80 -8.46 16.05
C SER A 292 -19.72 -7.54 15.46
N LYS A 293 -20.09 -6.76 14.42
CA LYS A 293 -19.29 -5.62 13.92
C LYS A 293 -18.88 -4.69 15.08
N ASP A 294 -19.78 -4.55 16.05
CA ASP A 294 -19.57 -3.81 17.29
C ASP A 294 -18.48 -4.41 18.20
N GLU A 295 -18.35 -5.73 18.33
CA GLU A 295 -17.28 -6.31 19.16
C GLU A 295 -15.90 -6.14 18.53
N GLY A 296 -15.79 -6.32 17.21
CA GLY A 296 -14.55 -6.08 16.48
C GLY A 296 -14.13 -4.61 16.59
N TRP A 297 -15.07 -3.70 16.33
CA TRP A 297 -14.85 -2.27 16.44
C TRP A 297 -14.59 -1.85 17.89
N ARG A 298 -15.37 -2.29 18.90
CA ARG A 298 -15.13 -1.96 20.32
C ARG A 298 -13.83 -2.54 20.87
N ARG A 299 -13.36 -3.71 20.41
CA ARG A 299 -12.07 -4.28 20.82
C ARG A 299 -10.90 -3.49 20.22
N TRP A 300 -11.06 -2.99 19.00
CA TRP A 300 -10.09 -2.11 18.35
C TRP A 300 -10.13 -0.67 18.89
N SER A 301 -11.32 -0.08 19.05
CA SER A 301 -11.53 1.22 19.68
C SER A 301 -11.02 1.23 21.12
N ARG A 302 -11.20 0.15 21.89
CA ARG A 302 -10.52 0.01 23.20
C ARG A 302 -9.00 -0.01 23.09
N ARG A 303 -8.41 -0.61 22.06
CA ARG A 303 -6.96 -0.50 21.80
C ARG A 303 -6.56 0.94 21.46
N LYS A 304 -7.36 1.66 20.67
CA LYS A 304 -7.14 3.05 20.28
C LYS A 304 -7.32 4.02 21.47
N GLU A 305 -8.34 3.81 22.29
CA GLU A 305 -8.61 4.55 23.53
C GLU A 305 -7.54 4.26 24.59
N LEU A 306 -7.05 3.03 24.73
CA LEU A 306 -5.88 2.74 25.57
C LEU A 306 -4.63 3.46 25.06
N HIS A 307 -4.48 3.63 23.75
CA HIS A 307 -3.43 4.45 23.14
C HIS A 307 -3.62 5.96 23.40
N GLN A 308 -4.84 6.46 23.54
CA GLN A 308 -5.13 7.87 23.79
C GLN A 308 -5.20 8.23 25.29
N ALA A 309 -5.69 7.31 26.14
CA ALA A 309 -5.84 7.50 27.58
C ALA A 309 -4.51 7.43 28.34
N HIS A 310 -3.49 6.76 27.78
CA HIS A 310 -2.13 6.75 28.35
C HIS A 310 -1.24 7.89 27.86
N PHE A 311 -1.73 8.74 26.95
CA PHE A 311 -1.02 9.91 26.44
C PHE A 311 -2.00 11.08 26.32
N PRO A 312 -2.26 11.83 27.41
CA PRO A 312 -3.00 13.07 27.30
C PRO A 312 -2.24 13.97 26.33
N THR A 313 -2.93 14.50 25.32
CA THR A 313 -2.40 15.56 24.45
C THR A 313 -1.83 16.65 25.33
N TYR A 314 -0.51 16.87 25.23
CA TYR A 314 0.18 18.00 25.82
C TYR A 314 -0.37 19.29 25.18
N ARG A 315 -1.41 19.83 25.78
CA ARG A 315 -2.02 21.11 25.40
C ARG A 315 -2.35 21.85 26.69
N GLU A 316 -1.30 22.22 27.43
CA GLU A 316 -1.28 23.29 28.45
C GLU A 316 0.08 23.24 29.19
N SER A 317 1.14 23.75 28.54
CA SER A 317 2.32 24.27 29.27
C SER A 317 3.18 25.16 28.36
N LEU A 318 2.60 26.21 27.79
CA LEU A 318 3.38 27.40 27.46
C LEU A 318 2.73 28.56 28.15
N GLY A 319 3.15 28.74 29.39
CA GLY A 319 2.94 29.95 30.16
C GLY A 319 3.61 31.14 29.47
N SER A 320 2.95 32.27 29.67
CA SER A 320 3.37 33.64 29.42
C SER A 320 4.85 33.95 29.73
N THR A 321 5.52 34.58 28.77
CA THR A 321 6.55 35.65 28.85
C THR A 321 6.98 35.89 27.40
N SER A 322 7.13 37.07 26.81
CA SER A 322 7.43 38.41 27.30
C SER A 322 7.08 39.44 26.21
N GLU A 323 6.97 40.70 26.65
CA GLU A 323 6.87 41.96 25.93
C GLU A 323 7.51 42.01 24.53
N ALA A 324 6.75 42.54 23.56
CA ALA A 324 7.25 42.99 22.27
C ALA A 324 7.45 44.51 22.31
N GLN A 325 8.69 44.96 22.08
CA GLN A 325 9.01 46.32 21.69
C GLN A 325 8.60 46.53 20.23
N GLU A 326 7.83 47.58 19.99
CA GLU A 326 7.58 48.13 18.66
C GLU A 326 8.88 48.75 18.12
N SER A 327 9.30 48.31 16.94
CA SER A 327 10.30 49.01 16.13
C SER A 327 9.68 49.36 14.78
N GLU A 328 9.72 50.65 14.46
CA GLU A 328 9.28 51.29 13.24
C GLU A 328 9.83 50.59 11.99
N VAL A 329 8.95 50.38 11.00
CA VAL A 329 9.33 50.00 9.64
C VAL A 329 9.22 51.26 8.79
N GLU A 330 10.36 51.75 8.32
CA GLU A 330 10.49 52.85 7.36
C GLU A 330 9.95 52.45 5.98
N ASP A 331 9.22 53.39 5.38
CA ASP A 331 8.72 53.38 4.00
C ASP A 331 9.87 53.23 2.99
N VAL A 332 9.84 52.15 2.19
CA VAL A 332 10.66 52.04 0.99
C VAL A 332 9.79 52.35 -0.23
N SER A 333 10.15 53.45 -0.88
CA SER A 333 9.55 53.96 -2.11
C SER A 333 9.80 53.02 -3.30
N ILE A 334 8.73 52.67 -4.02
CA ILE A 334 8.78 51.93 -5.28
C ILE A 334 9.02 52.93 -6.41
N GLN A 335 10.18 52.84 -7.07
CA GLN A 335 10.46 53.56 -8.32
C GLN A 335 9.88 52.78 -9.52
N ASN A 336 9.12 53.50 -10.33
CA ASN A 336 8.55 53.08 -11.61
C ASN A 336 9.65 52.84 -12.66
N PHE A 337 9.55 51.73 -13.40
CA PHE A 337 10.26 51.54 -14.67
C PHE A 337 9.34 51.84 -15.86
N PRO A 338 9.83 52.50 -16.93
CA PRO A 338 9.04 52.73 -18.13
C PRO A 338 9.04 51.50 -19.04
N ALA A 339 7.92 51.34 -19.75
CA ALA A 339 7.71 50.34 -20.79
C ALA A 339 8.51 50.62 -22.06
N THR A 340 8.95 49.55 -22.72
CA THR A 340 9.18 49.46 -24.16
C THR A 340 8.78 48.08 -24.63
#